data_AF-A0AAW0KS51-F1
#
_entry.id   AF-A0AAW0KS51-F1
#
_cell.length_a   1.000
_cell.length_b   1.000
_cell.length_c   1.000
_cell.angle_alpha   90.00
_cell.angle_beta   90.00
_cell.angle_gamma   90.00
#
_symmetry.space_group_name_H-M   'P 1'
#
loop_
_entity.id
_entity.type
_entity.pdbx_description
1 polymer ?
#
loop_
_entity_poly.entity_id
_entity_poly.type
_entity_poly.pdbx_seq_one_letter_code
_entity_poly.pdbx_strand_id
1 'polypeptide(L)'
;MCYGNSGIVFAPYGDYWRQMRKICISKLLSAKRVQSFSRIREEVVNNLVESISLSEGVPINLSEKIFFSTYCTAFRAAIGKKCKYEKEFVSLIKEMFTLGGAFDLPDFFPSLKFLGFLTGIKPALLKTHRKTDKILNDIINDHKKKRRAKKK
;
A
#
# COMPACT_ATOMS: atom_id res chain seq x y z
N MET A 1 -3.79 10.60 -9.79
CA MET A 1 -3.14 9.48 -9.09
C MET A 1 -2.77 9.82 -7.65
N CYS A 2 -2.27 11.03 -7.35
CA CYS A 2 -1.77 11.35 -6.01
C CYS A 2 -2.53 12.51 -5.35
N TYR A 3 -3.84 12.57 -5.54
CA TYR A 3 -4.73 13.62 -4.99
C TYR A 3 -4.18 15.05 -5.14
N GLY A 4 -3.68 15.40 -6.32
CA GLY A 4 -3.07 16.72 -6.55
C GLY A 4 -1.76 16.95 -5.78
N ASN A 5 -0.95 15.91 -5.60
CA ASN A 5 0.31 15.91 -4.84
C ASN A 5 0.14 16.20 -3.35
N SER A 6 -1.03 15.89 -2.78
CA SER A 6 -1.28 16.01 -1.34
C SER A 6 -0.80 14.79 -0.53
N GLY A 7 -0.03 13.88 -1.13
CA GLY A 7 0.53 12.71 -0.46
C GLY A 7 2.02 12.90 -0.17
N ILE A 8 2.55 12.27 0.88
CA ILE A 8 3.97 12.45 1.29
C ILE A 8 4.99 12.01 0.23
N VAL A 9 4.61 11.09 -0.66
CA VAL A 9 5.51 10.51 -1.69
C VAL A 9 5.82 11.49 -2.83
N PHE A 10 4.81 12.24 -3.29
CA PHE A 10 4.93 13.14 -4.44
C PHE A 10 4.69 14.62 -4.10
N ALA A 11 4.48 14.95 -2.82
CA ALA A 11 4.35 16.33 -2.39
C ALA A 11 5.68 17.08 -2.58
N PRO A 12 5.65 18.30 -3.12
CA PRO A 12 6.85 19.14 -3.18
C PRO A 12 7.36 19.44 -1.78
N TYR A 13 8.66 19.63 -1.66
CA TYR A 13 9.25 20.00 -0.38
C TYR A 13 8.72 21.35 0.10
N GLY A 14 8.33 21.43 1.36
CA GLY A 14 7.75 22.62 1.97
C GLY A 14 7.20 22.32 3.36
N ASP A 15 6.48 23.28 3.95
CA ASP A 15 5.94 23.15 5.30
C ASP A 15 5.01 21.94 5.45
N TYR A 16 4.13 21.73 4.47
CA TYR A 16 3.23 20.57 4.45
C TYR A 16 4.01 19.25 4.52
N TRP A 17 4.98 19.05 3.62
CA TRP A 17 5.77 17.82 3.57
C TRP A 17 6.57 17.62 4.86
N ARG A 18 7.21 18.68 5.39
CA ARG A 18 7.96 18.63 6.65
C ARG A 18 7.08 18.20 7.82
N GLN A 19 5.88 18.79 7.92
CA GLN A 19 4.92 18.44 8.97
C GLN A 19 4.43 17.00 8.83
N MET A 20 4.03 16.58 7.63
CA MET A 20 3.60 15.20 7.39
C MET A 20 4.69 14.18 7.70
N ARG A 21 5.94 14.45 7.27
CA ARG A 21 7.09 13.60 7.59
C ARG A 21 7.31 13.50 9.09
N LYS A 22 7.26 14.62 9.82
CA LYS A 22 7.38 14.64 11.28
C LYS A 22 6.28 13.79 11.96
N ILE A 23 5.04 13.88 11.49
CA ILE A 23 3.92 13.07 12.01
C ILE A 23 4.16 11.58 11.74
N CYS A 24 4.51 11.20 10.50
CA CYS A 24 4.79 9.82 10.15
C CYS A 24 5.90 9.22 11.03
N ILE A 25 7.04 9.91 11.15
CA ILE A 25 8.17 9.43 11.94
C ILE A 25 7.82 9.33 13.42
N SER A 26 7.23 10.38 14.00
CA SER A 26 6.99 10.42 15.44
C SER A 26 5.82 9.55 15.91
N LYS A 27 4.76 9.40 15.09
CA LYS A 27 3.52 8.72 15.52
C LYS A 27 3.38 7.31 14.95
N LEU A 28 3.82 7.09 13.71
CA LEU A 28 3.61 5.83 12.98
C LEU A 28 4.87 4.96 12.95
N LEU A 29 6.05 5.57 12.82
CA LEU A 29 7.31 4.87 12.60
C LEU A 29 8.31 4.98 13.77
N SER A 30 7.87 5.49 14.92
CA SER A 30 8.71 5.50 16.14
C SER A 30 9.08 4.08 16.55
N ALA A 31 10.26 3.88 17.15
CA ALA A 31 10.72 2.57 17.60
C ALA A 31 9.68 1.85 18.48
N LYS A 32 9.10 2.57 19.44
CA LYS A 32 8.02 2.05 20.31
C LYS A 32 6.79 1.61 19.51
N ARG A 33 6.37 2.39 18.50
CA ARG A 33 5.23 2.02 17.66
C ARG A 33 5.55 0.81 16.79
N VAL A 34 6.73 0.76 16.17
CA VAL A 34 7.15 -0.37 15.34
C VAL A 34 7.26 -1.65 16.17
N GLN A 35 7.78 -1.57 17.39
CA GLN A 35 7.82 -2.69 18.33
C GLN A 35 6.41 -3.18 18.71
N SER A 36 5.43 -2.28 18.87
CA SER A 36 4.05 -2.68 19.17
C SER A 36 3.38 -3.55 18.09
N PHE A 37 3.95 -3.59 16.88
CA PHE A 37 3.51 -4.46 15.78
C PHE A 37 4.25 -5.81 15.73
N SER A 38 5.02 -6.20 16.76
CA SER A 38 5.77 -7.47 16.77
C SER A 38 4.88 -8.68 16.51
N ARG A 39 3.74 -8.75 17.20
CA ARG A 39 2.76 -9.85 17.03
C ARG A 39 2.26 -9.99 15.58
N ILE A 40 2.08 -8.87 14.88
CA ILE A 40 1.66 -8.88 13.47
C ILE A 40 2.79 -9.49 12.62
N ARG A 41 4.04 -9.09 12.86
CA ARG A 41 5.19 -9.65 12.15
C ARG A 41 5.36 -11.13 12.43
N GLU A 42 5.29 -11.54 13.68
CA GLU A 42 5.39 -12.95 14.09
C GLU A 42 4.32 -13.80 13.38
N GLU A 43 3.05 -13.36 13.40
CA GLU A 43 1.97 -14.08 12.72
C GLU A 43 2.22 -14.19 11.21
N VAL A 44 2.60 -13.09 10.55
CA VAL A 44 2.83 -13.10 9.09
C VAL A 44 4.04 -13.94 8.71
N VAL A 45 5.13 -13.87 9.49
CA VAL A 45 6.36 -14.65 9.25
C VAL A 45 6.11 -16.14 9.50
N ASN A 46 5.37 -16.50 10.55
CA ASN A 46 5.03 -17.90 10.81
C ASN A 46 4.21 -18.50 9.66
N ASN A 47 3.21 -17.76 9.14
CA ASN A 47 2.44 -18.19 7.96
C ASN A 47 3.34 -18.34 6.71
N LEU A 48 4.35 -17.49 6.56
CA LEU A 48 5.33 -17.59 5.47
C LEU A 48 6.17 -18.87 5.60
N VAL A 49 6.71 -19.13 6.78
CA VAL A 49 7.52 -20.33 7.07
C VAL A 49 6.70 -21.60 6.85
N GLU A 50 5.47 -21.65 7.38
CA GLU A 50 4.54 -22.76 7.17
C GLU A 50 4.23 -22.97 5.68
N SER A 51 3.99 -21.90 4.93
CA SER A 51 3.77 -21.99 3.49
C SER A 51 4.98 -22.53 2.73
N ILE A 52 6.20 -22.21 3.18
CA ILE A 52 7.43 -22.72 2.58
C ILE A 52 7.62 -24.20 2.93
N SER A 53 7.43 -24.59 4.19
CA SER A 53 7.57 -25.99 4.61
C SER A 53 6.58 -26.91 3.91
N LEU A 54 5.36 -26.45 3.65
CA LEU A 54 4.35 -27.19 2.88
C LEU A 54 4.66 -27.30 1.37
N SER A 55 5.65 -26.56 0.88
CA SER A 55 6.04 -26.56 -0.54
C SER A 55 7.29 -27.43 -0.80
N GLU A 56 7.58 -28.39 0.08
CA GLU A 56 8.72 -29.28 -0.06
C GLU A 56 8.72 -30.01 -1.42
N GLY A 57 9.87 -30.03 -2.07
CA GLY A 57 10.03 -30.65 -3.40
C GLY A 57 9.43 -29.85 -4.57
N VAL A 58 8.78 -28.70 -4.33
CA VAL A 58 8.19 -27.85 -5.37
C VAL A 58 8.94 -26.53 -5.50
N PRO A 59 9.35 -26.11 -6.72
CA PRO A 59 9.92 -24.79 -6.93
C PRO A 59 8.95 -23.68 -6.51
N ILE A 60 9.41 -22.74 -5.68
CA ILE A 60 8.61 -21.61 -5.22
C ILE A 60 9.21 -20.26 -5.64
N ASN A 61 8.34 -19.28 -5.92
CA ASN A 61 8.74 -17.90 -6.08
C ASN A 61 8.88 -17.22 -4.71
N LEU A 62 10.07 -17.29 -4.11
CA LEU A 62 10.33 -16.71 -2.80
C LEU A 62 10.17 -15.18 -2.78
N SER A 63 10.58 -14.49 -3.85
CA SER A 63 10.45 -13.05 -3.98
C SER A 63 8.98 -12.61 -3.88
N GLU A 64 8.07 -13.33 -4.52
CA GLU A 64 6.64 -13.05 -4.44
C GLU A 64 6.07 -13.30 -3.04
N LYS A 65 6.47 -14.39 -2.38
CA LYS A 65 6.05 -14.69 -1.00
C LYS A 65 6.55 -13.64 0.00
N ILE A 66 7.79 -13.20 -0.12
CA ILE A 66 8.38 -12.13 0.72
C ILE A 66 7.68 -10.79 0.47
N PHE A 67 7.47 -10.44 -0.81
CA PHE A 67 6.74 -9.23 -1.20
C PHE A 67 5.36 -9.24 -0.52
N PHE A 68 4.59 -10.31 -0.71
CA PHE A 68 3.25 -10.42 -0.14
C PHE A 68 3.26 -10.26 1.39
N SER A 69 4.17 -10.95 2.06
CA SER A 69 4.31 -10.93 3.52
C SER A 69 4.68 -9.53 4.06
N THR A 70 5.57 -8.83 3.37
CA THR A 70 6.01 -7.47 3.74
C THR A 70 4.86 -6.48 3.65
N TYR A 71 4.14 -6.47 2.53
CA TYR A 71 3.02 -5.55 2.33
C TYR A 71 1.79 -5.92 3.16
N CYS A 72 1.56 -7.22 3.41
CA CYS A 72 0.57 -7.70 4.37
C CYS A 72 0.84 -7.15 5.77
N THR A 73 2.09 -7.23 6.23
CA THR A 73 2.52 -6.68 7.53
C THR A 73 2.23 -5.18 7.62
N ALA A 74 2.64 -4.41 6.59
CA ALA A 74 2.41 -2.96 6.55
C ALA A 74 0.92 -2.61 6.53
N PHE A 75 0.12 -3.34 5.74
CA PHE A 75 -1.33 -3.17 5.64
C PHE A 75 -2.03 -3.42 6.99
N ARG A 76 -1.69 -4.53 7.66
CA ARG A 76 -2.24 -4.86 8.98
C ARG A 76 -1.79 -3.86 10.04
N ALA A 77 -0.54 -3.38 10.00
CA ALA A 77 -0.06 -2.34 10.91
C ALA A 77 -0.82 -1.02 10.73
N ALA A 78 -1.14 -0.63 9.48
CA ALA A 78 -1.89 0.58 9.19
C ALA A 78 -3.38 0.49 9.58
N ILE A 79 -4.01 -0.67 9.37
CA ILE A 79 -5.45 -0.87 9.61
C ILE A 79 -5.74 -1.32 11.05
N GLY A 80 -4.78 -1.96 11.71
CA GLY A 80 -4.87 -2.47 13.06
C GLY A 80 -5.60 -3.81 13.20
N LYS A 81 -6.00 -4.45 12.08
CA LYS A 81 -6.64 -5.77 12.07
C LYS A 81 -6.48 -6.46 10.72
N LYS A 82 -6.60 -7.79 10.73
CA LYS A 82 -6.83 -8.58 9.51
C LYS A 82 -8.17 -8.20 8.89
N CYS A 83 -8.23 -8.06 7.57
CA CYS A 83 -9.48 -7.78 6.87
C CYS A 83 -9.52 -8.43 5.49
N LYS A 84 -10.73 -8.53 4.91
CA LYS A 84 -10.98 -9.20 3.63
C LYS A 84 -10.23 -8.58 2.45
N TYR A 85 -9.87 -7.29 2.54
CA TYR A 85 -9.21 -6.56 1.45
C TYR A 85 -7.70 -6.78 1.38
N GLU A 86 -7.09 -7.49 2.33
CA GLU A 86 -5.63 -7.62 2.44
C GLU A 86 -4.96 -8.14 1.17
N LYS A 87 -5.42 -9.28 0.65
CA LYS A 87 -4.85 -9.87 -0.58
C LYS A 87 -5.04 -8.97 -1.79
N GLU A 88 -6.25 -8.44 -1.95
CA GLU A 88 -6.61 -7.56 -3.06
C GLU A 88 -5.80 -6.26 -3.03
N PHE A 89 -5.67 -5.64 -1.85
CA PHE A 89 -4.92 -4.40 -1.68
C PHE A 89 -3.43 -4.59 -1.98
N VAL A 90 -2.81 -5.66 -1.46
CA VAL A 90 -1.39 -5.96 -1.76
C VAL A 90 -1.17 -6.18 -3.26
N SER A 91 -2.09 -6.85 -3.94
CA SER A 91 -2.04 -7.02 -5.40
C SER A 91 -2.16 -5.68 -6.14
N LEU A 92 -3.09 -4.81 -5.73
CA LEU A 92 -3.24 -3.47 -6.32
C LEU A 92 -2.00 -2.60 -6.09
N ILE A 93 -1.34 -2.71 -4.94
CA ILE A 93 -0.08 -2.03 -4.67
C ILE A 93 1.04 -2.54 -5.59
N LYS A 94 1.14 -3.86 -5.81
CA LYS A 94 2.07 -4.43 -6.79
C LYS A 94 1.82 -3.88 -8.19
N GLU A 95 0.56 -3.84 -8.62
CA GLU A 95 0.16 -3.28 -9.92
C GLU A 95 0.49 -1.79 -10.02
N MET A 96 0.25 -1.00 -8.97
CA MET A 96 0.64 0.42 -8.94
C MET A 96 2.15 0.62 -9.09
N PHE A 97 2.98 -0.19 -8.41
CA PHE A 97 4.43 -0.09 -8.55
C PHE A 97 4.91 -0.50 -9.95
N THR A 98 4.34 -1.57 -10.51
CA THR A 98 4.66 -2.00 -11.88
C THR A 98 4.30 -0.93 -12.90
N LEU A 99 3.10 -0.33 -12.80
CA LEU A 99 2.64 0.71 -13.72
C LEU A 99 3.35 2.05 -13.49
N GLY A 100 3.63 2.42 -12.24
CA GLY A 100 4.29 3.68 -11.90
C GLY A 100 5.81 3.66 -12.12
N GLY A 101 6.44 2.48 -12.13
CA GLY A 101 7.84 2.30 -12.50
C GLY A 101 8.03 1.96 -13.98
N ALA A 102 6.95 1.73 -14.74
CA ALA A 102 7.04 1.55 -16.17
C ALA A 102 7.50 2.85 -16.84
N PHE A 103 8.25 2.72 -17.93
CA PHE A 103 8.68 3.85 -18.73
C PHE A 103 7.46 4.60 -19.28
N ASP A 104 7.20 5.81 -18.80
CA ASP A 104 6.10 6.66 -19.27
C ASP A 104 6.67 7.78 -20.17
N LEU A 105 6.44 7.66 -21.48
CA LEU A 105 6.85 8.65 -22.48
C LEU A 105 6.42 10.10 -22.16
N PRO A 106 5.21 10.36 -21.61
CA PRO A 106 4.80 11.67 -21.13
C PRO A 106 5.71 12.32 -20.08
N ASP A 107 6.46 11.54 -19.30
CA ASP A 107 7.37 12.08 -18.29
C ASP A 107 8.62 12.71 -18.93
N PHE A 108 9.03 12.20 -20.10
CA PHE A 108 10.14 12.73 -20.90
C PHE A 108 9.70 13.75 -21.95
N PHE A 109 8.48 13.60 -22.48
CA PHE A 109 7.90 14.47 -23.48
C PHE A 109 6.56 15.03 -22.99
N PRO A 110 6.57 16.07 -22.14
CA PRO A 110 5.37 16.63 -21.53
C PRO A 110 4.35 17.21 -22.52
N SER A 111 4.76 17.49 -23.76
CA SER A 111 3.89 17.89 -24.86
C SER A 111 3.08 16.73 -25.43
N LEU A 112 3.51 15.48 -25.25
CA LEU A 112 2.92 14.26 -25.81
C LEU A 112 2.14 13.44 -24.76
N LYS A 113 1.40 14.11 -23.86
CA LYS A 113 0.63 13.47 -22.78
C LYS A 113 -0.42 12.46 -23.26
N PHE A 114 -0.84 12.52 -24.53
CA PHE A 114 -1.77 11.54 -25.11
C PHE A 114 -1.12 10.15 -25.26
N LEU A 115 0.21 10.06 -25.36
CA LEU A 115 0.92 8.78 -25.48
C LEU A 115 0.69 7.87 -24.29
N GLY A 116 0.60 8.42 -23.07
CA GLY A 116 0.27 7.62 -21.87
C GLY A 116 -1.13 6.97 -21.93
N PHE A 117 -2.03 7.52 -22.74
CA PHE A 117 -3.32 6.86 -23.02
C PHE A 117 -3.20 5.78 -24.09
N LEU A 118 -2.37 6.00 -25.12
CA LEU A 118 -2.13 5.01 -26.19
C LEU A 118 -1.35 3.79 -25.70
N THR A 119 -0.38 3.97 -24.79
CA THR A 119 0.34 2.85 -24.16
C THR A 119 -0.55 2.05 -23.20
N GLY A 120 -1.72 2.56 -22.83
CA GLY A 120 -2.64 1.92 -21.87
C GLY A 120 -2.22 2.05 -20.40
N ILE A 121 -1.02 2.58 -20.12
CA ILE A 121 -0.49 2.76 -18.75
C ILE A 121 -1.41 3.67 -17.94
N LYS A 122 -1.78 4.83 -18.49
CA LYS A 122 -2.59 5.81 -17.76
C LYS A 122 -4.02 5.32 -17.44
N PRO A 123 -4.77 4.71 -18.38
CA PRO A 123 -6.04 4.04 -18.07
C PRO A 123 -5.92 2.95 -17.00
N ALA A 124 -4.91 2.08 -17.09
CA ALA A 124 -4.67 1.01 -16.12
C ALA A 124 -4.41 1.60 -14.73
N LEU A 125 -3.54 2.61 -14.66
CA LEU A 125 -3.16 3.30 -13.43
C LEU A 125 -4.39 3.97 -12.77
N LEU A 126 -5.24 4.65 -13.56
CA LEU A 126 -6.51 5.22 -13.07
C LEU A 126 -7.49 4.15 -12.56
N LYS A 127 -7.55 2.98 -13.20
CA LYS A 127 -8.39 1.86 -12.77
C LYS A 127 -7.91 1.30 -11.43
N THR A 128 -6.61 1.06 -11.28
CA THR A 128 -5.99 0.58 -10.03
C THR A 128 -6.17 1.59 -8.90
N HIS A 129 -6.05 2.89 -9.19
CA HIS A 129 -6.37 3.96 -8.23
C HIS A 129 -7.80 3.90 -7.72
N ARG A 130 -8.78 3.81 -8.62
CA ARG A 130 -10.20 3.77 -8.24
C ARG A 130 -10.53 2.58 -7.35
N LYS A 131 -9.95 1.41 -7.64
CA LYS A 131 -10.12 0.21 -6.79
C LYS A 131 -9.51 0.41 -5.41
N THR A 132 -8.31 0.98 -5.36
CA THR A 132 -7.61 1.27 -4.10
C THR A 132 -8.38 2.28 -3.25
N ASP A 133 -8.87 3.35 -3.87
CA ASP A 133 -9.74 4.35 -3.23
C ASP A 133 -10.98 3.73 -2.62
N LYS A 134 -11.64 2.82 -3.35
CA LYS A 134 -12.84 2.14 -2.85
C LYS A 134 -12.52 1.34 -1.59
N ILE A 135 -11.44 0.55 -1.61
CA ILE A 135 -11.01 -0.24 -0.45
C ILE A 135 -10.69 0.66 0.75
N LEU A 136 -9.92 1.72 0.55
CA LEU A 136 -9.56 2.66 1.62
C LEU A 136 -10.79 3.36 2.21
N ASN A 137 -11.73 3.79 1.35
CA ASN A 137 -12.98 4.41 1.79
C ASN A 137 -13.84 3.45 2.61
N ASP A 138 -13.97 2.18 2.19
CA ASP A 138 -14.68 1.16 2.96
C ASP A 138 -14.07 0.98 4.36
N ILE A 139 -12.74 0.88 4.44
CA ILE A 139 -12.01 0.75 5.71
C ILE A 139 -12.21 1.98 6.60
N ILE A 140 -12.11 3.18 6.04
CA ILE A 140 -12.31 4.44 6.78
C ILE A 140 -13.74 4.52 7.31
N ASN A 141 -14.73 4.14 6.50
CA ASN A 141 -16.14 4.16 6.90
C ASN A 141 -16.42 3.15 8.01
N ASP A 142 -15.84 1.96 7.95
CA ASP A 142 -15.91 0.97 9.02
C ASP A 142 -15.32 1.50 10.33
N HIS A 143 -14.16 2.15 10.28
CA HIS A 143 -13.55 2.76 11.46
C HIS A 143 -14.42 3.89 12.04
N LYS A 144 -15.00 4.74 11.19
CA LYS A 144 -15.94 5.80 11.62
C LYS A 144 -17.18 5.21 12.30
N LYS A 145 -17.78 4.16 11.74
CA LYS A 145 -18.95 3.47 12.33
C LYS A 145 -18.62 2.90 13.70
N LYS A 146 -17.52 2.15 13.83
CA LYS A 146 -17.08 1.59 15.12
C LYS A 146 -16.81 2.66 16.17
N ARG A 147 -16.21 3.79 15.78
CA ARG A 147 -15.96 4.92 16.68
C ARG A 147 -17.25 5.57 17.17
N ARG A 148 -18.29 5.67 16.34
CA ARG A 148 -19.60 6.17 16.74
C ARG A 148 -20.32 5.23 17.70
N ALA A 149 -20.23 3.91 17.45
CA ALA A 149 -20.84 2.90 18.32
C ALA A 149 -20.24 2.87 19.73
N LYS A 150 -18.92 3.08 19.87
CA LYS A 150 -18.24 3.16 21.18
C LYS A 150 -18.53 4.43 22.00
N LYS A 151 -19.17 5.43 21.40
CA LYS A 151 -19.52 6.71 22.05
C LYS A 151 -20.97 6.73 22.56
N LYS A 152 -21.75 5.72 22.22
CA LYS A 152 -23.07 5.46 22.79
C LYS A 152 -22.90 4.45 23.91
#